data_AF-A0A3B0UA75-F1
#
_entry.id   AF-A0A3B0UA75-F1
#
_cell.length_a   1.000
_cell.length_b   1.000
_cell.length_c   1.000
_cell.angle_alpha   90.00
_cell.angle_beta   90.00
_cell.angle_gamma   90.00
#
_symmetry.space_group_name_H-M   'P 1'
#
loop_
_entity.id
_entity.type
_entity.pdbx_description
1 polymer ?
#
loop_
_entity_poly.entity_id
_entity_poly.type
_entity_poly.pdbx_seq_one_letter_code
_entity_poly.pdbx_strand_id
1 'polypeptide(L)'
;LSMVRMIREFYQKTGIEIGYKPAGGISSAKTALTYMALMKEELGVKWLEPHLFRFGASSLLTDIERQLEHQVTGRYAADYRQPMV
;
A
#
# COMPACT_ATOMS: atom_id res chain seq x y z
N LEU A 1 7.14 -10.07 3.59
CA LEU A 1 7.96 -10.06 4.81
C LEU A 1 9.46 -10.23 4.53
N SER A 2 9.91 -11.32 3.91
CA SER A 2 11.35 -11.59 3.71
C SER A 2 12.12 -10.46 3.00
N MET A 3 11.56 -9.90 1.92
CA MET A 3 12.17 -8.78 1.20
C MET A 3 12.33 -7.53 2.08
N VAL A 4 11.33 -7.20 2.89
CA VAL A 4 11.34 -6.02 3.77
C VAL A 4 12.44 -6.17 4.84
N ARG A 5 12.59 -7.37 5.40
CA ARG A 5 13.67 -7.67 6.35
C ARG A 5 15.05 -7.60 5.70
N MET A 6 15.20 -8.08 4.46
CA MET A 6 16.44 -7.94 3.71
C MET A 6 16.80 -6.47 3.45
N ILE A 7 15.81 -5.62 3.12
CA ILE A 7 16.02 -4.17 2.97
C ILE A 7 16.52 -3.57 4.28
N ARG A 8 15.92 -3.94 5.42
CA ARG A 8 16.37 -3.48 6.74
C ARG A 8 17.82 -3.86 7.01
N GLU A 9 18.15 -5.13 6.82
CA GLU A 9 19.52 -5.63 7.05
C GLU A 9 20.54 -4.96 6.15
N PHE A 10 20.17 -4.71 4.88
CA PHE A 10 21.03 -3.99 3.94
C PHE A 10 21.26 -2.55 4.36
N TYR A 11 20.20 -1.85 4.76
CA TYR A 11 20.29 -0.48 5.27
C TYR A 11 21.16 -0.42 6.54
N GLN A 12 20.97 -1.34 7.49
CA GLN A 12 21.77 -1.37 8.72
C GLN A 12 23.27 -1.58 8.46
N LYS A 13 23.63 -2.27 7.38
CA LYS A 13 25.03 -2.53 7.01
C LYS A 13 25.65 -1.41 6.18
N THR A 14 24.86 -0.68 5.39
CA THR A 14 25.39 0.20 4.33
C THR A 14 24.95 1.65 4.46
N GLY A 15 23.89 1.94 5.20
CA GLY A 15 23.21 3.24 5.20
C GLY A 15 22.47 3.56 3.90
N ILE A 16 22.43 2.65 2.92
CA ILE A 16 21.79 2.87 1.62
C ILE A 16 20.31 2.48 1.68
N GLU A 17 19.46 3.39 1.22
CA GLU A 17 18.01 3.24 1.26
C GLU A 17 17.49 2.57 -0.01
N ILE A 18 16.85 1.42 0.15
CA ILE A 18 16.25 0.67 -0.96
C ILE A 18 14.72 0.72 -0.82
N GLY A 19 14.06 1.12 -1.91
CA GLY A 19 12.60 1.17 -1.96
C GLY A 19 11.96 -0.22 -2.12
N TYR A 20 10.70 -0.33 -1.71
CA TYR A 20 9.88 -1.54 -1.85
C TYR A 20 8.63 -1.26 -2.67
N LYS A 21 8.32 -2.15 -3.62
CA LYS A 21 7.12 -2.07 -4.44
C LYS A 21 6.38 -3.41 -4.43
N PRO A 22 5.41 -3.63 -3.52
CA PRO A 22 4.58 -4.82 -3.58
C PRO A 22 3.65 -4.72 -4.80
N ALA A 23 3.53 -5.81 -5.55
CA ALA A 23 2.73 -5.88 -6.77
C ALA A 23 2.04 -7.23 -6.90
N GLY A 24 0.89 -7.23 -7.58
CA GLY A 24 0.06 -8.43 -7.80
C GLY A 24 -0.88 -8.73 -6.64
N GLY A 25 -2.18 -8.80 -6.92
CA GLY A 25 -3.21 -9.19 -5.94
C GLY A 25 -3.55 -8.17 -4.85
N ILE A 26 -2.99 -6.96 -4.91
CA ILE A 26 -3.32 -5.87 -3.97
C ILE A 26 -4.50 -5.09 -4.56
N SER A 27 -5.71 -5.56 -4.30
CA SER A 27 -6.94 -4.97 -4.84
C SER A 27 -7.82 -4.28 -3.81
N SER A 28 -7.46 -4.32 -2.52
CA SER A 28 -8.27 -3.71 -1.45
C SER A 28 -7.48 -2.78 -0.53
N ALA A 29 -8.15 -1.74 -0.04
CA ALA A 29 -7.64 -0.78 0.93
C ALA A 29 -7.16 -1.49 2.21
N LYS A 30 -7.89 -2.53 2.65
CA LYS A 30 -7.49 -3.35 3.79
C LYS A 30 -6.13 -4.02 3.57
N THR A 31 -5.92 -4.63 2.41
CA THR A 31 -4.64 -5.26 2.08
C THR A 31 -3.52 -4.22 1.95
N ALA A 32 -3.81 -3.05 1.36
CA ALA A 32 -2.85 -1.95 1.30
C ALA A 32 -2.41 -1.48 2.70
N LEU A 33 -3.35 -1.35 3.64
CA LEU A 33 -3.04 -1.02 5.04
C LEU A 33 -2.14 -2.05 5.71
N THR A 34 -2.35 -3.36 5.45
CA THR A 34 -1.45 -4.41 5.94
C THR A 34 -0.01 -4.21 5.46
N TYR A 35 0.19 -3.86 4.19
CA TYR A 35 1.52 -3.56 3.67
C TYR A 35 2.11 -2.28 4.29
N MET A 36 1.32 -1.22 4.45
CA MET A 36 1.77 0.01 5.09
C MET A 36 2.18 -0.22 6.55
N ALA A 37 1.40 -1.00 7.30
CA ALA A 37 1.73 -1.40 8.67
C ALA A 37 3.04 -2.18 8.72
N LEU A 38 3.20 -3.19 7.86
CA LEU A 38 4.43 -3.96 7.74
C LEU A 38 5.65 -3.07 7.45
N MET A 39 5.54 -2.14 6.50
CA MET A 39 6.62 -1.22 6.16
C MET A 39 6.98 -0.31 7.33
N LYS A 40 5.98 0.25 8.01
CA LYS A 40 6.18 1.10 9.19
C LYS A 40 6.86 0.34 10.33
N GLU A 41 6.44 -0.90 10.59
CA GLU A 41 6.98 -1.72 11.68
C GLU A 41 8.41 -2.21 11.40
N GLU A 42 8.70 -2.65 10.18
CA GLU A 42 10.01 -3.22 9.86
C GLU A 42 11.05 -2.15 9.48
N LEU A 43 10.65 -1.04 8.84
CA LEU A 43 11.56 -0.03 8.27
C LEU A 43 11.33 1.40 8.79
N GLY A 44 10.25 1.65 9.52
CA GLY A 44 9.91 2.97 10.05
C GLY A 44 9.10 3.85 9.08
N VAL A 45 8.64 4.99 9.58
CA VAL A 45 7.73 5.91 8.85
C VAL A 45 8.38 6.48 7.57
N LYS A 46 9.70 6.72 7.57
CA LYS A 46 10.42 7.23 6.40
C LYS A 46 10.22 6.35 5.16
N TRP A 47 10.09 5.04 5.33
CA TRP A 47 9.88 4.11 4.22
C TRP A 47 8.46 4.14 3.65
N LEU A 48 7.54 4.95 4.19
CA LEU A 48 6.23 5.19 3.58
C LEU A 48 6.25 6.32 2.54
N GLU A 49 7.37 7.01 2.38
CA GLU A 49 7.53 8.07 1.39
C GLU A 49 7.46 7.51 -0.04
N PRO A 50 6.90 8.24 -1.03
CA PRO A 50 6.66 7.72 -2.39
C PRO A 50 7.91 7.24 -3.15
N HIS A 51 9.09 7.74 -2.78
CA HIS A 51 10.36 7.32 -3.39
C HIS A 51 10.92 6.02 -2.78
N LEU A 52 10.41 5.59 -1.62
CA LEU A 52 10.79 4.35 -0.94
C LEU A 52 9.67 3.31 -0.90
N PHE A 53 8.42 3.70 -1.15
CA PHE A 53 7.31 2.76 -1.16
C PHE A 53 6.23 3.13 -2.17
N ARG A 54 5.85 2.16 -3.01
CA ARG A 54 4.75 2.30 -3.98
C ARG A 54 3.96 1.01 -4.13
N PHE A 55 2.66 1.11 -4.34
CA PHE A 55 1.85 -0.04 -4.76
C PHE A 55 1.94 -0.26 -6.27
N GLY A 56 2.16 -1.50 -6.70
CA GLY A 56 1.89 -1.95 -8.06
C GLY A 56 0.50 -2.57 -8.13
N ALA A 57 -0.52 -1.76 -8.39
CA ALA A 57 -1.92 -2.20 -8.40
C ALA A 57 -2.68 -1.61 -9.59
N SER A 58 -3.70 -2.32 -10.06
CA SER A 58 -4.62 -1.89 -11.11
C SER A 58 -6.00 -1.52 -10.57
N SER A 59 -6.57 -2.33 -9.66
CA SER A 59 -7.92 -2.14 -9.10
C SER A 59 -7.96 -1.49 -7.72
N LEU A 60 -6.81 -1.30 -7.06
CA LEU A 60 -6.75 -0.75 -5.70
C LEU A 60 -7.33 0.67 -5.59
N LEU A 61 -7.13 1.51 -6.60
CA LEU A 61 -7.63 2.88 -6.59
C LEU A 61 -9.16 2.89 -6.45
N THR A 62 -9.85 2.10 -7.27
CA THR A 62 -11.31 2.00 -7.23
C THR A 62 -11.83 1.55 -5.87
N ASP A 63 -11.20 0.56 -5.25
CA ASP A 63 -11.61 0.14 -3.90
C ASP A 63 -11.43 1.26 -2.87
N ILE A 64 -10.30 1.98 -2.89
CA ILE A 64 -10.06 3.12 -1.99
C ILE A 64 -11.12 4.21 -2.18
N GLU A 65 -11.43 4.59 -3.42
CA GLU A 65 -12.45 5.61 -3.68
C GLU A 65 -13.84 5.18 -3.18
N ARG A 66 -14.21 3.90 -3.35
CA ARG A 66 -15.47 3.34 -2.82
C ARG A 66 -15.52 3.39 -1.30
N GLN A 67 -14.42 3.03 -0.62
CA GLN A 67 -14.34 3.11 0.84
C GLN A 67 -14.49 4.55 1.33
N LEU A 68 -13.85 5.51 0.66
CA LEU A 68 -13.96 6.93 1.01
C LEU A 68 -15.37 7.48 0.77
N GLU A 69 -16.00 7.18 -0.37
CA GLU A 69 -17.39 7.59 -0.65
C GLU A 69 -18.36 6.99 0.38
N HIS A 70 -18.19 5.72 0.73
CA HIS A 70 -19.01 5.08 1.75
C HIS A 70 -18.80 5.71 3.13
N GLN A 71 -17.56 6.01 3.52
CA GLN A 71 -17.26 6.64 4.81
C GLN A 71 -17.86 8.05 4.92
N VAL A 72 -17.90 8.82 3.82
CA VAL A 72 -18.43 10.20 3.82
C VAL A 72 -19.96 10.22 3.69
N THR A 73 -20.54 9.34 2.88
CA THR A 73 -21.97 9.42 2.51
C THR A 73 -22.86 8.39 3.20
N GLY A 74 -22.28 7.36 3.81
CA GLY A 74 -22.99 6.20 4.36
C GLY A 74 -23.57 5.25 3.30
N ARG A 75 -23.32 5.49 2.00
CA ARG A 75 -23.84 4.68 0.88
C ARG A 75 -22.71 4.20 0.00
N TYR A 76 -22.81 3.00 -0.54
CA TYR A 76 -21.85 2.55 -1.55
C TYR A 76 -22.07 3.29 -2.86
N ALA A 77 -20.97 3.58 -3.57
CA ALA A 77 -21.01 4.12 -4.92
C ALA A 77 -21.85 3.20 -5.82
N ALA A 78 -22.68 3.79 -6.67
CA ALA A 78 -23.38 3.03 -7.69
C ALA A 78 -22.36 2.40 -8.67
N ASP A 79 -22.63 1.18 -9.14
CA ASP A 79 -21.66 0.40 -9.92
C ASP A 79 -21.27 1.06 -11.26
N TYR A 80 -22.10 1.96 -11.80
CA TYR A 80 -21.76 2.73 -12.99
C TYR A 80 -20.82 3.91 -12.71
N ARG A 81 -20.75 4.38 -11.45
CA ARG A 81 -19.89 5.50 -11.04
C ARG A 81 -18.48 5.04 -10.73
N GLN A 82 -18.36 3.85 -10.12
CA GLN A 82 -17.10 3.19 -9.78
C GLN A 82 -17.21 1.68 -10.06
N PRO A 83 -17.03 1.26 -11.32
CA PRO A 83 -17.20 -0.13 -11.73
C PRO A 83 -16.18 -1.04 -11.03
N MET A 84 -16.69 -2.16 -10.50
CA MET A 84 -15.88 -3.26 -9.98
C MET A 84 -15.28 -4.00 -11.17
N VAL A 85 -14.00 -3.74 -11.48
CA VAL A 85 -13.23 -4.43 -12.53
C VAL A 85 -12.36 -5.52 -11.91
#